data_AF-A0A0M2PKX6-F1
#
_entry.id   AF-A0A0M2PKX6-F1
#
_cell.length_a   1.000
_cell.length_b   1.000
_cell.length_c   1.000
_cell.angle_alpha   90.00
_cell.angle_beta   90.00
_cell.angle_gamma   90.00
#
_symmetry.space_group_name_H-M   'P 1'
#
loop_
_entity.id
_entity.type
_entity.pdbx_description
1 polymer ?
#
loop_
_entity_poly.entity_id
_entity_poly.type
_entity_poly.pdbx_seq_one_letter_code
_entity_poly.pdbx_strand_id
1 'polypeptide(L)'
;MQVNFILHLKSKQKRGFILLSPILIITVIHFIISISNSYIQAYSWVLTALLYWTLLGLMIVGFVSITTIKDWFKKPLFKKKWLIIGILIGLFPVAGILIPNYSLIIEYPTIAIFVLFFALINPWFEQGYWRGLLLDAGKNLPAWAIVFYSSFLFSLSHSLLWGIFSIGNRSIQLFIVLFIMGIIWSVIRYKTKSLRWPLFSHVLVDIGNLSVFVFLNLYVPPGM
;
A
#
# COMPACT_ATOMS: atom_id res chain seq x y z
N MET A 1 14.09 26.86 -2.09
CA MET A 1 14.59 26.30 -0.82
C MET A 1 14.59 24.77 -0.94
N GLN A 2 15.74 24.16 -1.23
CA GLN A 2 15.88 22.70 -1.26
C GLN A 2 16.07 22.20 0.18
N VAL A 3 15.00 21.70 0.79
CA VAL A 3 15.12 20.99 2.07
C VAL A 3 15.68 19.60 1.75
N ASN A 4 17.01 19.50 1.70
CA ASN A 4 17.71 18.23 1.56
C ASN A 4 17.89 17.61 2.95
N PHE A 5 16.85 16.97 3.48
CA PHE A 5 17.02 15.95 4.53
C PHE A 5 17.62 14.69 3.89
N ILE A 6 18.85 14.77 3.39
CA ILE A 6 19.57 13.59 2.91
C ILE A 6 20.41 13.11 4.09
N LEU A 7 19.93 12.07 4.79
CA LEU A 7 20.71 11.38 5.80
C LEU A 7 22.08 11.02 5.20
N HIS A 8 23.15 11.48 5.85
CA HIS A 8 24.54 11.31 5.42
C HIS A 8 25.03 9.88 5.68
N LEU A 9 24.39 8.90 5.05
CA LEU A 9 24.79 7.50 5.08
C LEU A 9 25.58 7.15 3.80
N LYS A 10 26.59 6.28 3.93
CA LYS A 10 27.24 5.68 2.75
C LYS A 10 26.20 4.94 1.91
N SER A 11 26.34 4.94 0.58
CA SER A 11 25.36 4.35 -0.35
C SER A 11 24.92 2.92 0.01
N LYS A 12 25.86 2.05 0.43
CA LYS A 12 25.54 0.68 0.86
C LYS A 12 24.74 0.64 2.17
N GLN A 13 25.09 1.47 3.15
CA GLN A 13 24.39 1.59 4.44
C GLN A 13 22.97 2.14 4.24
N LYS A 14 22.83 3.19 3.42
CA LYS A 14 21.54 3.76 3.04
C LYS A 14 20.60 2.70 2.47
N ARG A 15 21.09 1.87 1.55
CA ARG A 15 20.32 0.78 0.94
C ARG A 15 19.95 -0.31 1.95
N GLY A 16 20.89 -0.73 2.79
CA GLY A 16 20.60 -1.70 3.85
C GLY A 16 19.51 -1.21 4.79
N PHE A 17 19.58 0.04 5.22
CA PHE A 17 18.56 0.66 6.07
C PHE A 17 17.19 0.72 5.39
N ILE A 18 17.12 1.17 4.13
CA ILE A 18 15.86 1.18 3.38
C ILE A 18 15.27 -0.24 3.28
N LEU A 19 16.10 -1.24 2.97
CA LEU A 19 15.63 -2.62 2.85
C LEU A 19 15.15 -3.18 4.19
N LEU A 20 15.74 -2.80 5.33
CA LEU A 20 15.29 -3.21 6.67
C LEU A 20 14.08 -2.42 7.18
N SER A 21 13.83 -1.22 6.64
CA SER A 21 12.78 -0.32 7.12
C SER A 21 11.36 -0.92 7.15
N PRO A 22 10.91 -1.82 6.24
CA PRO A 22 9.57 -2.39 6.33
C PRO A 22 9.36 -3.16 7.63
N ILE A 23 10.37 -3.93 8.07
CA ILE A 23 10.31 -4.73 9.29
C ILE A 23 10.21 -3.80 10.51
N LEU A 24 11.00 -2.73 10.53
CA LEU A 24 10.97 -1.72 11.59
C LEU A 24 9.61 -1.01 11.66
N ILE A 25 9.10 -0.54 10.52
CA ILE A 25 7.82 0.16 10.43
C ILE A 25 6.68 -0.76 10.88
N ILE A 26 6.64 -1.99 10.36
CA ILE A 26 5.62 -2.97 10.74
C ILE A 26 5.67 -3.26 12.24
N THR A 27 6.86 -3.51 12.80
CA THR A 27 7.01 -3.83 14.22
C THR A 27 6.57 -2.68 15.12
N VAL A 28 7.00 -1.45 14.81
CA VAL A 28 6.65 -0.25 15.60
C VAL A 28 5.15 0.00 15.57
N ILE A 29 4.52 -0.03 14.39
CA ILE A 29 3.08 0.21 14.28
C ILE A 29 2.31 -0.93 14.94
N HIS A 30 2.68 -2.20 14.68
CA HIS A 30 2.03 -3.35 15.29
C HIS A 30 2.02 -3.27 16.82
N PHE A 31 3.15 -2.90 17.42
CA PHE A 31 3.25 -2.73 18.88
C PHE A 31 2.35 -1.60 19.38
N ILE A 32 2.41 -0.41 18.78
CA ILE A 32 1.60 0.74 19.18
C ILE A 32 0.11 0.40 19.07
N ILE A 33 -0.31 -0.18 17.95
CA ILE A 33 -1.72 -0.49 17.69
C ILE A 33 -2.22 -1.64 18.58
N SER A 34 -1.39 -2.65 18.86
CA SER A 34 -1.77 -3.74 19.77
C SER A 34 -2.09 -3.23 21.17
N ILE A 35 -1.36 -2.22 21.65
CA ILE A 35 -1.63 -1.57 22.93
C ILE A 35 -2.85 -0.65 22.81
N SER A 36 -2.86 0.26 21.83
CA SER A 36 -3.88 1.30 21.72
C SER A 36 -5.27 0.75 21.37
N ASN A 37 -5.35 -0.38 20.66
CA ASN A 37 -6.62 -0.96 20.22
C ASN A 37 -7.56 -1.33 21.38
N SER A 38 -7.00 -1.64 22.55
CA SER A 38 -7.80 -1.86 23.77
C SER A 38 -8.51 -0.60 24.30
N TYR A 39 -8.04 0.60 23.90
CA TYR A 39 -8.56 1.88 24.37
C TYR A 39 -9.40 2.62 23.31
N ILE A 40 -9.05 2.48 22.03
CA ILE A 40 -9.65 3.27 20.93
C ILE A 40 -10.06 2.38 19.74
N GLN A 41 -10.70 1.25 20.00
CA GLN A 41 -11.01 0.23 19.00
C GLN A 41 -11.63 0.79 17.69
N ALA A 42 -12.67 1.63 17.81
CA ALA A 42 -13.36 2.23 16.66
C ALA A 42 -12.47 3.16 15.80
N TYR A 43 -11.40 3.72 16.38
CA TYR A 43 -10.48 4.66 15.73
C TYR A 43 -9.09 4.07 15.47
N SER A 44 -8.89 2.78 15.77
CA SER A 44 -7.58 2.13 15.62
C SER A 44 -7.11 2.11 14.17
N TRP A 45 -8.04 2.06 13.21
CA TRP A 45 -7.73 2.20 11.80
C TRP A 45 -7.20 3.59 11.43
N VAL A 46 -7.73 4.67 12.02
CA VAL A 46 -7.23 6.03 11.78
C VAL A 46 -5.82 6.17 12.31
N LEU A 47 -5.58 5.73 13.55
CA LEU A 47 -4.23 5.77 14.14
C LEU A 47 -3.24 4.95 13.31
N THR A 48 -3.64 3.76 12.87
CA THR A 48 -2.82 2.90 12.00
C THR A 48 -2.49 3.60 10.69
N ALA A 49 -3.49 4.19 10.01
CA ALA A 49 -3.30 4.93 8.77
C ALA A 49 -2.32 6.09 8.94
N LEU A 50 -2.51 6.92 9.96
CA LEU A 50 -1.67 8.09 10.22
C LEU A 50 -0.23 7.70 10.54
N LEU A 51 -0.01 6.72 11.42
CA LEU A 51 1.34 6.24 11.73
C LEU A 51 2.02 5.64 10.50
N TYR A 52 1.28 4.82 9.75
CA TYR A 52 1.80 4.17 8.56
C TYR A 52 2.16 5.18 7.47
N TRP A 53 1.25 6.08 7.09
CA TRP A 53 1.52 7.12 6.09
C TRP A 53 2.66 8.05 6.52
N THR A 54 2.73 8.39 7.81
CA THR A 54 3.82 9.22 8.33
C THR A 54 5.17 8.52 8.18
N LEU A 55 5.29 7.27 8.62
CA LEU A 55 6.55 6.54 8.55
C LEU A 55 6.95 6.24 7.09
N LEU A 56 6.02 5.86 6.23
CA LEU A 56 6.28 5.68 4.80
C LEU A 56 6.72 7.01 4.16
N GLY A 57 6.02 8.10 4.46
CA GLY A 57 6.32 9.44 3.97
C GLY A 57 7.70 9.93 4.40
N LEU A 58 8.07 9.75 5.68
CA LEU A 58 9.39 10.07 6.20
C LEU A 58 10.49 9.27 5.49
N MET A 59 10.25 7.99 5.22
CA MET A 59 11.17 7.17 4.43
C MET A 59 11.31 7.68 3.00
N ILE A 60 10.22 8.08 2.34
CA ILE A 60 10.28 8.63 0.98
C ILE A 60 11.05 9.96 0.97
N VAL A 61 10.66 10.92 1.81
CA VAL A 61 11.27 12.27 1.83
C VAL A 61 12.72 12.23 2.31
N GLY A 62 13.07 11.38 3.27
CA GLY A 62 14.42 11.27 3.82
C GLY A 62 15.41 10.53 2.91
N PHE A 63 14.93 9.73 1.96
CA PHE A 63 15.80 8.86 1.15
C PHE A 63 15.70 9.08 -0.36
N VAL A 64 14.65 9.73 -0.86
CA VAL A 64 14.40 9.94 -2.29
C VAL A 64 14.42 11.43 -2.63
N SER A 65 15.16 11.79 -3.69
CA SER A 65 15.15 13.17 -4.17
C SER A 65 13.84 13.50 -4.88
N ILE A 66 13.46 14.78 -4.86
CA ILE A 66 12.28 15.26 -5.60
C ILE A 66 12.35 14.94 -7.10
N THR A 67 13.56 14.91 -7.68
CA THR A 67 13.76 14.52 -9.09
C THR A 67 13.39 13.06 -9.33
N THR A 68 13.80 12.15 -8.45
CA THR A 68 13.43 10.73 -8.53
C THR A 68 11.93 10.53 -8.32
N ILE A 69 11.29 11.26 -7.39
CA ILE A 69 9.83 11.22 -7.22
C ILE A 69 9.14 11.66 -8.51
N LYS A 70 9.58 12.77 -9.13
CA LYS A 70 9.03 13.21 -10.44
C LYS A 70 9.24 12.15 -11.52
N ASP A 71 10.38 11.47 -11.53
CA ASP A 71 10.68 10.40 -12.47
C ASP A 71 9.74 9.21 -12.33
N TRP A 72 9.36 8.83 -11.09
CA TRP A 72 8.38 7.79 -10.86
C TRP A 72 7.04 8.07 -11.54
N PHE A 73 6.68 9.34 -11.71
CA PHE A 73 5.42 9.76 -12.33
C PHE A 73 5.61 10.32 -13.74
N LYS A 74 6.72 10.03 -14.43
CA LYS A 74 6.82 10.25 -15.87
C LYS A 74 5.80 9.40 -16.62
N LYS A 75 5.48 9.82 -17.86
CA LYS A 75 4.61 9.05 -18.75
C LYS A 75 5.17 7.62 -18.85
N PRO A 76 4.33 6.58 -18.67
CA PRO A 76 4.78 5.20 -18.71
C PRO A 76 5.33 4.89 -20.09
N LEU A 77 6.40 4.09 -20.17
CA LEU A 77 6.80 3.49 -21.44
C LEU A 77 5.65 2.60 -21.91
N PHE A 78 4.86 3.13 -22.84
CA PHE A 78 3.52 2.64 -23.10
C PHE A 78 3.57 1.26 -23.76
N LYS A 79 3.01 0.27 -23.08
CA LYS A 79 2.64 -1.02 -23.66
C LYS A 79 1.22 -1.33 -23.21
N LYS A 80 0.27 -1.30 -24.16
CA LYS A 80 -1.18 -1.45 -23.94
C LYS A 80 -1.53 -2.59 -22.97
N LYS A 81 -0.79 -3.71 -23.02
CA LYS A 81 -0.98 -4.85 -22.12
C LYS A 81 -0.86 -4.53 -20.63
N TRP A 82 0.09 -3.69 -20.21
CA TRP A 82 0.29 -3.40 -18.78
C TRP A 82 -0.75 -2.43 -18.23
N LEU A 83 -1.28 -1.57 -19.10
CA LEU A 83 -2.46 -0.76 -18.80
C LEU A 83 -3.67 -1.66 -18.56
N ILE A 84 -3.95 -2.58 -19.49
CA ILE A 84 -5.09 -3.52 -19.37
C ILE A 84 -4.98 -4.33 -18.09
N ILE A 85 -3.81 -4.92 -17.81
CA ILE A 85 -3.59 -5.69 -16.57
C ILE A 85 -3.82 -4.82 -15.33
N GLY A 86 -3.28 -3.60 -15.29
CA GLY A 86 -3.48 -2.69 -14.17
C GLY A 86 -4.95 -2.34 -13.93
N ILE A 87 -5.71 -2.11 -15.00
CA ILE A 87 -7.16 -1.84 -14.94
C ILE A 87 -7.92 -3.07 -14.44
N LEU A 88 -7.68 -4.25 -15.04
CA LEU A 88 -8.40 -5.47 -14.65
C LEU A 88 -8.17 -5.82 -13.18
N ILE A 89 -6.94 -5.69 -12.69
CA ILE A 89 -6.64 -5.92 -11.27
C ILE A 89 -7.29 -4.86 -10.37
N GLY A 90 -7.31 -3.60 -10.79
CA GLY A 90 -7.99 -2.53 -10.04
C GLY A 90 -9.50 -2.70 -9.98
N LEU A 91 -10.12 -3.17 -11.06
CA LEU A 91 -11.56 -3.40 -11.15
C LEU A 91 -12.01 -4.72 -10.54
N PHE A 92 -11.10 -5.65 -10.25
CA PHE A 92 -11.44 -6.93 -9.65
C PHE A 92 -12.26 -6.78 -8.34
N PRO A 93 -11.82 -6.03 -7.32
CA PRO A 93 -12.64 -5.82 -6.12
C PRO A 93 -13.86 -4.94 -6.39
N VAL A 94 -13.83 -4.04 -7.38
CA VAL A 94 -15.02 -3.28 -7.77
C VAL A 94 -16.16 -4.22 -8.21
N ALA A 95 -15.84 -5.18 -9.08
CA ALA A 95 -16.81 -6.15 -9.56
C ALA A 95 -17.19 -7.20 -8.50
N GLY A 96 -16.22 -7.67 -7.71
CA GLY A 96 -16.42 -8.76 -6.76
C GLY A 96 -16.94 -8.35 -5.38
N ILE A 97 -16.72 -7.10 -4.95
CA ILE A 97 -17.04 -6.62 -3.60
C ILE A 97 -17.96 -5.40 -3.66
N LEU A 98 -17.52 -4.31 -4.29
CA LEU A 98 -18.28 -3.06 -4.27
C LEU A 98 -19.66 -3.19 -4.92
N ILE A 99 -19.74 -3.71 -6.15
CA ILE A 99 -21.02 -3.82 -6.88
C ILE A 99 -22.03 -4.69 -6.12
N PRO A 100 -21.70 -5.89 -5.63
CA PRO A 100 -22.63 -6.71 -4.85
C PRO A 100 -23.04 -6.07 -3.50
N ASN A 101 -22.24 -5.17 -2.95
CA ASN A 101 -22.44 -4.59 -1.61
C ASN A 101 -22.65 -3.07 -1.66
N TYR A 102 -23.14 -2.52 -2.79
CA TYR A 102 -23.27 -1.07 -2.97
C TYR A 102 -24.26 -0.42 -1.99
N SER A 103 -25.20 -1.20 -1.43
CA SER A 103 -26.12 -0.73 -0.40
C SER A 103 -25.41 -0.19 0.84
N LEU A 104 -24.22 -0.70 1.17
CA LEU A 104 -23.40 -0.21 2.29
C LEU A 104 -23.00 1.26 2.11
N ILE A 105 -22.77 1.70 0.88
CA ILE A 105 -22.45 3.10 0.58
C ILE A 105 -23.65 4.00 0.83
N ILE A 106 -24.85 3.51 0.49
CA ILE A 106 -26.11 4.24 0.66
C ILE A 106 -26.47 4.33 2.14
N GLU A 107 -26.28 3.24 2.88
CA GLU A 107 -26.59 3.16 4.31
C GLU A 107 -25.59 3.95 5.17
N TYR A 108 -24.30 3.97 4.80
CA TYR A 108 -23.24 4.63 5.56
C TYR A 108 -22.46 5.66 4.70
N PRO A 109 -23.10 6.77 4.27
CA PRO A 109 -22.49 7.74 3.37
C PRO A 109 -21.25 8.42 3.96
N THR A 110 -21.21 8.66 5.27
CA THR A 110 -20.03 9.22 5.94
C THR A 110 -18.83 8.27 5.87
N ILE A 111 -19.03 6.97 5.99
CA ILE A 111 -17.95 5.97 5.86
C ILE A 111 -17.48 5.88 4.41
N ALA A 112 -18.40 5.98 3.45
CA ALA A 112 -18.04 6.05 2.03
C ALA A 112 -17.14 7.26 1.71
N ILE A 113 -17.36 8.43 2.34
CA ILE A 113 -16.45 9.58 2.22
C ILE A 113 -15.05 9.23 2.74
N PHE A 114 -14.95 8.54 3.88
CA PHE A 114 -13.66 8.08 4.39
C PHE A 114 -12.98 7.03 3.49
N VAL A 115 -13.75 6.16 2.81
CA VAL A 115 -13.20 5.27 1.77
C VAL A 115 -12.56 6.09 0.65
N LEU A 116 -13.22 7.14 0.18
CA LEU A 116 -12.65 8.01 -0.86
C LEU A 116 -11.38 8.72 -0.39
N PHE A 117 -11.37 9.27 0.83
CA PHE A 117 -10.15 9.89 1.37
C PHE A 117 -9.01 8.88 1.51
N PHE A 118 -9.29 7.70 2.05
CA PHE A 118 -8.30 6.65 2.18
C PHE A 118 -7.75 6.25 0.81
N ALA A 119 -8.62 5.95 -0.15
CA ALA A 119 -8.24 5.54 -1.51
C ALA A 119 -7.49 6.63 -2.29
N LEU A 120 -7.68 7.91 -1.96
CA LEU A 120 -6.96 9.01 -2.60
C LEU A 120 -5.59 9.28 -1.98
N ILE A 121 -5.36 8.87 -0.72
CA ILE A 121 -4.14 9.16 0.03
C ILE A 121 -3.24 7.92 0.13
N ASN A 122 -3.80 6.80 0.60
CA ASN A 122 -3.07 5.57 0.90
C ASN A 122 -2.21 5.09 -0.28
N PRO A 123 -2.73 5.04 -1.53
CA PRO A 123 -1.95 4.56 -2.65
C PRO A 123 -0.68 5.35 -2.94
N TRP A 124 -0.64 6.66 -2.64
CA TRP A 124 0.56 7.47 -2.87
C TRP A 124 1.71 7.05 -1.95
N PHE A 125 1.40 6.86 -0.67
CA PHE A 125 2.39 6.42 0.31
C PHE A 125 2.82 4.98 0.04
N GLU A 126 1.86 4.08 -0.17
CA GLU A 126 2.18 2.67 -0.36
C GLU A 126 2.90 2.40 -1.69
N GLN A 127 2.43 2.95 -2.81
CA GLN A 127 3.11 2.73 -4.09
C GLN A 127 4.44 3.47 -4.14
N GLY A 128 4.52 4.68 -3.58
CA GLY A 128 5.77 5.44 -3.46
C GLY A 128 6.81 4.68 -2.64
N TYR A 129 6.42 4.08 -1.53
CA TYR A 129 7.34 3.35 -0.65
C TYR A 129 7.69 1.96 -1.22
N TRP A 130 6.68 1.10 -1.40
CA TRP A 130 6.91 -0.30 -1.73
C TRP A 130 7.41 -0.50 -3.16
N ARG A 131 6.90 0.28 -4.12
CA ARG A 131 7.15 0.09 -5.57
C ARG A 131 8.09 1.16 -6.12
N GLY A 132 8.19 2.31 -5.45
CA GLY A 132 9.24 3.30 -5.68
C GLY A 132 10.50 2.99 -4.89
N LEU A 133 10.53 3.40 -3.62
CA LEU A 133 11.72 3.41 -2.76
C LEU A 133 12.35 2.02 -2.59
N LEU A 134 11.59 0.99 -2.20
CA LEU A 134 12.15 -0.34 -1.95
C LEU A 134 12.72 -1.00 -3.22
N LEU A 135 11.99 -0.93 -4.34
CA LEU A 135 12.47 -1.51 -5.61
C LEU A 135 13.71 -0.78 -6.12
N ASP A 136 13.79 0.54 -5.95
CA ASP A 136 14.96 1.33 -6.34
C ASP A 136 16.16 1.05 -5.43
N ALA A 137 15.96 0.86 -4.13
CA ALA A 137 17.01 0.44 -3.19
C ALA A 137 17.51 -0.99 -3.48
N GLY A 138 16.62 -1.87 -3.91
CA GLY A 138 16.92 -3.26 -4.30
C GLY A 138 17.45 -3.44 -5.72
N LYS A 139 17.75 -2.37 -6.47
CA LYS A 139 18.12 -2.46 -7.90
C LYS A 139 19.33 -3.33 -8.25
N ASN A 140 20.22 -3.63 -7.30
CA ASN A 140 21.36 -4.55 -7.52
C ASN A 140 21.06 -6.00 -7.13
N LEU A 141 19.86 -6.28 -6.62
CA LEU A 141 19.40 -7.64 -6.36
C LEU A 141 18.73 -8.19 -7.63
N PRO A 142 18.63 -9.53 -7.78
CA PRO A 142 17.79 -10.12 -8.81
C PRO A 142 16.36 -9.55 -8.73
N ALA A 143 15.81 -9.13 -9.87
CA ALA A 143 14.51 -8.47 -9.91
C ALA A 143 13.40 -9.30 -9.25
N TRP A 144 13.41 -10.62 -9.45
CA TRP A 144 12.43 -11.53 -8.83
C TRP A 144 12.51 -11.51 -7.30
N ALA A 145 13.72 -11.39 -6.73
CA ALA A 145 13.94 -11.43 -5.29
C ALA A 145 13.40 -10.17 -4.62
N ILE A 146 13.67 -8.99 -5.18
CA ILE A 146 13.14 -7.74 -4.63
C ILE A 146 11.63 -7.59 -4.85
N VAL A 147 11.08 -8.12 -5.96
CA VAL A 147 9.63 -8.19 -6.17
C VAL A 147 8.96 -9.07 -5.12
N PHE A 148 9.50 -10.27 -4.90
CA PHE A 148 8.99 -11.18 -3.88
C PHE A 148 9.07 -10.54 -2.49
N TYR A 149 10.24 -10.00 -2.13
CA TYR A 149 10.48 -9.34 -0.84
C TYR A 149 9.48 -8.21 -0.57
N SER A 150 9.36 -7.26 -1.51
CA SER A 150 8.45 -6.12 -1.37
C SER A 150 6.99 -6.56 -1.31
N SER A 151 6.59 -7.53 -2.14
CA SER A 151 5.19 -8.00 -2.19
C SER A 151 4.81 -8.81 -0.96
N PHE A 152 5.71 -9.66 -0.46
CA PHE A 152 5.47 -10.47 0.72
C PHE A 152 5.31 -9.59 1.97
N LEU A 153 6.23 -8.65 2.19
CA LEU A 153 6.16 -7.76 3.35
C LEU A 153 5.00 -6.76 3.24
N PHE A 154 4.61 -6.36 2.03
CA PHE A 154 3.39 -5.57 1.80
C PHE A 154 2.13 -6.34 2.21
N SER A 155 1.99 -7.62 1.84
CA SER A 155 0.85 -8.42 2.28
C SER A 155 0.89 -8.69 3.77
N LEU A 156 2.07 -8.99 4.30
CA LEU A 156 2.25 -9.27 5.72
C LEU A 156 1.96 -8.03 6.57
N SER A 157 2.29 -6.83 6.10
CA SER A 157 1.93 -5.59 6.81
C SER A 157 0.42 -5.46 6.95
N HIS A 158 -0.38 -5.93 5.99
CA HIS A 158 -1.83 -5.83 6.12
C HIS A 158 -2.37 -6.69 7.26
N SER A 159 -1.92 -7.94 7.35
CA SER A 159 -2.31 -8.84 8.44
C SER A 159 -1.76 -8.39 9.79
N LEU A 160 -0.53 -7.86 9.84
CA LEU A 160 0.08 -7.42 11.09
C LEU A 160 -0.39 -6.04 11.55
N LEU A 161 -0.82 -5.15 10.66
CA LEU A 161 -1.24 -3.80 11.03
C LEU A 161 -2.77 -3.70 11.11
N TRP A 162 -3.45 -3.91 9.99
CA TRP A 162 -4.90 -3.81 9.91
C TRP A 162 -5.59 -5.03 10.54
N GLY A 163 -4.96 -6.21 10.48
CA GLY A 163 -5.50 -7.45 11.04
C GLY A 163 -5.65 -7.45 12.57
N ILE A 164 -5.04 -6.49 13.28
CA ILE A 164 -5.22 -6.34 14.74
C ILE A 164 -6.71 -6.10 15.06
N PHE A 165 -7.40 -5.28 14.27
CA PHE A 165 -8.81 -4.92 14.51
C PHE A 165 -9.76 -5.38 13.40
N SER A 166 -9.27 -5.69 12.20
CA SER A 166 -10.10 -6.11 11.06
C SER A 166 -10.03 -7.63 10.84
N ILE A 167 -11.17 -8.31 10.91
CA ILE A 167 -11.33 -9.74 10.61
C ILE A 167 -10.90 -9.99 9.15
N GLY A 168 -11.35 -9.15 8.24
CA GLY A 168 -11.01 -9.25 6.82
C GLY A 168 -9.51 -9.22 6.55
N ASN A 169 -8.76 -8.44 7.32
CA ASN A 169 -7.30 -8.35 7.16
C ASN A 169 -6.52 -9.51 7.77
N ARG A 170 -7.13 -10.36 8.60
CA ARG A 170 -6.51 -11.59 9.12
C ARG A 170 -6.55 -12.74 8.14
N SER A 171 -7.39 -12.65 7.10
CA SER A 171 -7.64 -13.77 6.20
C SER A 171 -6.44 -14.10 5.31
N ILE A 172 -6.22 -15.41 5.15
CA ILE A 172 -5.25 -15.95 4.22
C ILE A 172 -5.61 -15.62 2.76
N GLN A 173 -6.89 -15.55 2.43
CA GLN A 173 -7.37 -15.17 1.10
C GLN A 173 -6.96 -13.73 0.78
N LEU A 174 -7.16 -12.78 1.72
CA LEU A 174 -6.69 -11.40 1.52
C LEU A 174 -5.17 -11.35 1.36
N PHE A 175 -4.43 -12.06 2.22
CA PHE A 175 -2.97 -12.11 2.12
C PHE A 175 -2.50 -12.57 0.73
N ILE A 176 -3.08 -13.66 0.20
CA ILE A 176 -2.76 -14.20 -1.13
C ILE A 176 -3.09 -13.18 -2.23
N VAL A 177 -4.28 -12.57 -2.18
CA VAL A 177 -4.72 -11.58 -3.17
C VAL A 177 -3.79 -10.36 -3.17
N LEU A 178 -3.49 -9.80 -2.00
CA LEU A 178 -2.56 -8.67 -1.87
C LEU A 178 -1.15 -9.04 -2.33
N PHE A 179 -0.73 -10.29 -2.13
CA PHE A 179 0.60 -10.75 -2.55
C PHE A 179 0.69 -10.80 -4.07
N ILE A 180 -0.32 -11.36 -4.73
CA ILE A 180 -0.44 -11.40 -6.19
C ILE A 180 -0.52 -9.97 -6.75
N MET A 181 -1.38 -9.12 -6.20
CA MET A 181 -1.48 -7.71 -6.61
C MET A 181 -0.15 -6.98 -6.45
N GLY A 182 0.54 -7.21 -5.34
CA GLY A 182 1.86 -6.64 -5.06
C GLY A 182 2.91 -7.03 -6.10
N ILE A 183 2.92 -8.30 -6.52
CA ILE A 183 3.78 -8.78 -7.61
C ILE A 183 3.42 -8.05 -8.91
N ILE A 184 2.14 -8.01 -9.26
CA ILE A 184 1.68 -7.40 -10.51
C ILE A 184 2.05 -5.91 -10.56
N TRP A 185 1.80 -5.14 -9.50
CA TRP A 185 2.17 -3.73 -9.44
C TRP A 185 3.68 -3.53 -9.56
N SER A 186 4.48 -4.39 -8.95
CA SER A 186 5.95 -4.35 -9.08
C SER A 186 6.38 -4.64 -10.52
N VAL A 187 5.77 -5.62 -11.18
CA VAL A 187 6.03 -5.94 -12.60
C VAL A 187 5.62 -4.78 -13.50
N ILE A 188 4.44 -4.18 -13.30
CA ILE A 188 3.99 -3.01 -14.06
C ILE A 188 5.00 -1.86 -13.88
N ARG A 189 5.45 -1.60 -12.65
CA ARG A 189 6.49 -0.59 -12.37
C ARG A 189 7.78 -0.88 -13.13
N TYR A 190 8.31 -2.11 -13.09
CA TYR A 190 9.53 -2.44 -13.86
C TYR A 190 9.35 -2.29 -15.36
N LYS A 191 8.20 -2.72 -15.90
CA LYS A 191 7.97 -2.76 -17.35
C LYS A 191 7.63 -1.41 -17.94
N THR A 192 7.07 -0.50 -17.14
CA THR A 192 6.66 0.84 -17.60
C THR A 192 7.58 1.95 -17.09
N LYS A 193 8.46 1.65 -16.13
CA LYS A 193 9.30 2.60 -15.38
C LYS A 193 8.50 3.74 -14.74
N SER A 194 7.24 3.48 -14.40
CA SER A 194 6.31 4.48 -13.86
C SER A 194 5.43 3.86 -12.76
N LEU A 195 5.07 4.67 -11.78
CA LEU A 195 4.11 4.34 -10.73
C LEU A 195 2.68 4.72 -11.08
N ARG A 196 2.42 5.39 -12.21
CA ARG A 196 1.06 5.85 -12.56
C ARG A 196 0.03 4.73 -12.62
N TRP A 197 0.36 3.60 -13.26
CA TRP A 197 -0.57 2.47 -13.37
C TRP A 197 -0.71 1.66 -12.08
N PRO A 198 0.38 1.35 -11.34
CA PRO A 198 0.25 0.80 -10.00
C PRO A 198 -0.60 1.66 -9.07
N LEU A 199 -0.36 2.98 -9.07
CA LEU A 199 -1.12 3.95 -8.28
C LEU A 199 -2.61 3.93 -8.65
N PHE A 200 -2.93 4.09 -9.94
CA PHE A 200 -4.32 4.09 -10.39
C PHE A 200 -5.03 2.77 -10.09
N SER A 201 -4.38 1.64 -10.35
CA SER A 201 -4.89 0.31 -10.01
C SER A 201 -5.18 0.20 -8.52
N HIS A 202 -4.27 0.69 -7.67
CA HIS A 202 -4.42 0.63 -6.23
C HIS A 202 -5.54 1.53 -5.69
N VAL A 203 -5.72 2.74 -6.24
CA VAL A 203 -6.88 3.60 -5.94
C VAL A 203 -8.18 2.86 -6.22
N LEU A 204 -8.28 2.17 -7.37
CA LEU A 204 -9.46 1.37 -7.70
C LEU A 204 -9.64 0.18 -6.74
N VAL A 205 -8.55 -0.44 -6.29
CA VAL A 205 -8.62 -1.50 -5.28
C VAL A 205 -9.17 -0.97 -3.97
N ASP A 206 -8.66 0.16 -3.46
CA ASP A 206 -9.10 0.74 -2.17
C ASP A 206 -10.56 1.21 -2.20
N ILE A 207 -11.05 1.67 -3.36
CA ILE A 207 -12.47 1.96 -3.56
C ILE A 207 -13.28 0.66 -3.63
N GLY A 208 -12.85 -0.27 -4.48
CA GLY A 208 -13.58 -1.50 -4.80
C GLY A 208 -13.68 -2.47 -3.63
N ASN A 209 -12.66 -2.52 -2.77
CA ASN A 209 -12.63 -3.41 -1.62
C ASN A 209 -13.38 -2.84 -0.40
N LEU A 210 -13.93 -1.62 -0.50
CA LEU A 210 -14.57 -0.91 0.59
C LEU A 210 -13.66 -0.80 1.83
N SER A 211 -12.38 -0.41 1.65
CA SER A 211 -11.31 -0.51 2.67
C SER A 211 -11.73 -0.14 4.09
N VAL A 212 -12.37 1.03 4.29
CA VAL A 212 -12.78 1.51 5.61
C VAL A 212 -13.93 0.67 6.20
N PHE A 213 -14.85 0.15 5.38
CA PHE A 213 -15.87 -0.80 5.84
C PHE A 213 -15.23 -2.10 6.32
N VAL A 214 -14.20 -2.59 5.62
CA VAL A 214 -13.43 -3.77 6.04
C VAL A 214 -12.67 -3.50 7.35
N PHE A 215 -12.09 -2.31 7.51
CA PHE A 215 -11.41 -1.91 8.76
C PHE A 215 -12.36 -1.87 9.96
N LEU A 216 -13.58 -1.40 9.74
CA LEU A 216 -14.62 -1.32 10.75
C LEU A 216 -15.41 -2.64 10.94
N ASN A 217 -15.07 -3.69 10.17
CA ASN A 217 -15.80 -4.96 10.13
C ASN A 217 -17.29 -4.82 9.74
N LEU A 218 -17.68 -3.72 9.07
CA LEU A 218 -19.01 -3.54 8.49
C LEU A 218 -19.18 -4.39 7.23
N TYR A 219 -18.07 -4.72 6.58
CA TYR A 219 -18.03 -5.74 5.54
C TYR A 219 -16.96 -6.78 5.88
N VAL A 220 -17.38 -8.04 6.00
CA VAL A 220 -16.51 -9.20 6.19
C VAL A 220 -16.68 -10.09 4.96
N PRO A 221 -15.68 -10.18 4.06
CA PRO A 221 -15.79 -11.02 2.88
C PRO A 221 -16.20 -12.48 3.20
N PRO A 222 -17.05 -13.10 2.37
CA PRO A 222 -17.59 -14.43 2.64
C PRO A 222 -16.53 -15.53 2.58
N GLY A 223 -16.67 -16.56 3.44
CA GLY A 223 -15.74 -17.69 3.51
C GLY A 223 -14.52 -17.47 4.41
N MET A 224 -14.60 -16.48 5.31
CA MET A 224 -13.65 -16.24 6.41
C MET A 224 -14.14 -16.80 7.73
#